data_AF-A0A5Q0H7S1-F1
#
_entry.id   AF-A0A5Q0H7S1-F1
#
_cell.length_a   1.000
_cell.length_b   1.000
_cell.length_c   1.000
_cell.angle_alpha   90.00
_cell.angle_beta   90.00
_cell.angle_gamma   90.00
#
_symmetry.space_group_name_H-M   'P 1'
#
loop_
_entity.id
_entity.type
_entity.pdbx_description
1 polymer ?
#
loop_
_entity_poly.entity_id
_entity_poly.type
_entity_poly.pdbx_seq_one_letter_code
_entity_poly.pdbx_strand_id
1 'polypeptide(L)'
;MHREFMVPTDAADEARRRLLRDLHDGLGPSLAAVALGLRAARHLAQRDPASAGLLLARLEEEVHAAVDEVRRLASGAYPAVLARLGLVGAVREHVASLTGRHPVRVAVECDGLPELPVAVQVAAYRIVCEALTNVVRHAGARHCAVRLGFDDRLRVEVVDDGVGAWSPENDGDAEHDGGAGVGLRSMCERAREVGGTWRVEPAAAGGTRVAADLPVPGGV
;
A
#
# COMPACT_ATOMS: atom_id res chain seq x y z
N MET A 1 50.95 -6.24 1.66
CA MET A 1 50.25 -5.74 0.45
C MET A 1 49.06 -6.66 0.21
N HIS A 2 47.85 -6.08 0.20
CA HIS A 2 46.56 -6.62 -0.23
C HIS A 2 46.00 -7.89 0.46
N ARG A 3 45.12 -7.66 1.46
CA ARG A 3 44.00 -8.56 1.78
C ARG A 3 42.80 -8.09 0.94
N GLU A 4 42.41 -8.88 -0.06
CA GLU A 4 41.12 -8.71 -0.73
C GLU A 4 39.99 -9.12 0.23
N PHE A 5 39.05 -8.19 0.41
CA PHE A 5 37.78 -8.44 1.08
C PHE A 5 36.88 -9.23 0.14
N MET A 6 36.66 -10.51 0.45
CA MET A 6 35.54 -11.28 -0.10
C MET A 6 34.25 -10.83 0.62
N VAL A 7 33.47 -10.01 -0.07
CA VAL A 7 32.12 -9.57 0.36
C VAL A 7 31.13 -10.71 0.06
N PRO A 8 30.12 -10.99 0.90
CA PRO A 8 29.22 -12.13 0.70
C PRO A 8 28.24 -11.89 -0.46
N THR A 9 28.51 -12.47 -1.62
CA THR A 9 27.72 -12.38 -2.86
C THR A 9 26.51 -13.32 -2.89
N ASP A 10 26.53 -14.40 -2.11
CA ASP A 10 25.55 -15.49 -2.25
C ASP A 10 24.11 -15.12 -1.83
N ALA A 11 23.93 -14.28 -0.81
CA ALA A 11 22.60 -13.90 -0.34
C ALA A 11 21.85 -12.97 -1.31
N ALA A 12 22.58 -12.04 -1.94
CA ALA A 12 22.01 -11.12 -2.93
C ALA A 12 21.68 -11.84 -4.24
N ASP A 13 22.53 -12.77 -4.67
CA ASP A 13 22.29 -13.57 -5.86
C ASP A 13 21.14 -14.57 -5.67
N GLU A 14 20.98 -15.14 -4.47
CA GLU A 14 19.86 -16.03 -4.17
C GLU A 14 18.53 -15.27 -4.09
N ALA A 15 18.52 -14.06 -3.51
CA ALA A 15 17.36 -13.16 -3.52
C ALA A 15 16.99 -12.75 -4.96
N ARG A 16 17.99 -12.45 -5.81
CA ARG A 16 17.79 -12.16 -7.23
C ARG A 16 17.22 -13.35 -8.00
N ARG A 17 17.74 -14.56 -7.76
CA ARG A 17 17.26 -15.79 -8.42
C ARG A 17 15.84 -16.17 -7.98
N ARG A 18 15.48 -15.95 -6.72
CA ARG A 18 14.09 -16.09 -6.24
C ARG A 18 13.16 -15.08 -6.90
N LEU A 19 13.54 -13.79 -6.89
CA LEU A 19 12.77 -12.73 -7.57
C LEU A 19 12.51 -13.05 -9.05
N LEU A 20 13.52 -13.55 -9.77
CA LEU A 20 13.38 -13.91 -11.18
C LEU A 20 12.45 -15.13 -11.41
N ARG A 21 12.42 -16.10 -10.49
CA ARG A 21 11.49 -17.24 -10.54
C ARG A 21 10.07 -16.82 -10.20
N ASP A 22 9.88 -16.01 -9.17
CA ASP A 22 8.57 -15.52 -8.75
C ASP A 22 7.94 -14.61 -9.84
N LEU A 23 8.76 -13.78 -10.50
CA LEU A 23 8.35 -13.02 -11.69
C LEU A 23 7.95 -13.94 -12.84
N HIS A 24 8.73 -14.97 -13.13
CA HIS A 24 8.46 -15.90 -14.24
C HIS A 24 7.17 -16.69 -14.02
N ASP A 25 6.97 -17.23 -12.82
CA ASP A 25 5.86 -18.12 -12.51
C ASP A 25 4.54 -17.35 -12.26
N GLY A 26 4.62 -16.11 -11.78
CA GLY A 26 3.46 -15.25 -11.55
C GLY A 26 3.01 -14.43 -12.77
N LEU A 27 3.94 -13.88 -13.57
CA LEU A 27 3.61 -12.95 -14.66
C LEU A 27 3.63 -13.61 -16.04
N GLY A 28 4.40 -14.68 -16.23
CA GLY A 28 4.51 -15.38 -17.52
C GLY A 28 3.16 -15.82 -18.09
N PRO A 29 2.33 -16.55 -17.32
CA PRO A 29 1.00 -16.97 -17.75
C PRO A 29 0.05 -15.79 -18.01
N SER A 30 0.10 -14.74 -17.19
CA SER A 30 -0.76 -13.55 -17.31
C SER A 30 -0.44 -12.73 -18.56
N LEU A 31 0.84 -12.47 -18.83
CA LEU A 31 1.27 -11.74 -20.03
C LEU A 31 1.01 -12.54 -21.32
N ALA A 32 1.13 -13.87 -21.26
CA ALA A 32 0.75 -14.75 -22.37
C ALA A 32 -0.77 -14.67 -22.66
N ALA A 33 -1.60 -14.65 -21.62
CA ALA A 33 -3.04 -14.47 -21.75
C ALA A 33 -3.40 -13.10 -22.35
N VAL A 34 -2.73 -12.03 -21.90
CA VAL A 34 -2.90 -10.68 -22.47
C VAL A 34 -2.53 -10.64 -23.96
N ALA A 35 -1.40 -11.26 -24.33
CA ALA A 35 -0.97 -11.33 -25.73
C ALA A 35 -1.97 -12.11 -26.61
N LEU A 36 -2.57 -13.18 -26.08
CA LEU A 36 -3.59 -13.95 -26.78
C LEU A 36 -4.90 -13.16 -26.91
N GLY A 37 -5.33 -12.48 -25.84
CA GLY A 37 -6.51 -11.61 -25.84
C GLY A 37 -6.38 -10.44 -26.82
N LEU A 38 -5.20 -9.82 -26.92
CA LEU A 38 -4.91 -8.77 -27.91
C LEU A 38 -5.07 -9.28 -29.36
N ARG A 39 -4.66 -10.52 -29.64
CA ARG A 39 -4.87 -11.16 -30.96
C ARG A 39 -6.35 -11.42 -31.22
N ALA A 40 -7.09 -11.89 -30.22
CA ALA A 40 -8.53 -12.09 -30.32
C ALA A 40 -9.29 -10.78 -30.52
N ALA A 41 -8.93 -9.71 -29.78
CA ALA A 41 -9.49 -8.38 -29.93
C ALA A 41 -9.24 -7.80 -31.34
N ARG A 42 -8.04 -7.99 -31.89
CA ARG A 42 -7.74 -7.61 -33.29
C ARG A 42 -8.62 -8.34 -34.30
N HIS A 43 -8.90 -9.63 -34.09
CA HIS A 43 -9.78 -10.40 -34.97
C HIS A 43 -11.25 -9.96 -34.84
N LEU A 44 -11.70 -9.67 -33.61
CA LEU A 44 -13.04 -9.20 -33.31
C LEU A 44 -13.30 -7.77 -33.81
N ALA A 45 -12.30 -6.89 -33.81
CA ALA A 45 -12.47 -5.48 -34.17
C ALA A 45 -13.09 -5.24 -35.56
N GLN A 46 -12.95 -6.20 -36.49
CA GLN A 46 -13.53 -6.11 -37.83
C GLN A 46 -14.95 -6.70 -37.93
N ARG A 47 -15.34 -7.59 -36.99
CA ARG A 47 -16.59 -8.37 -37.05
C ARG A 47 -17.61 -7.95 -35.98
N ASP A 48 -17.11 -7.59 -34.80
CA ASP A 48 -17.87 -7.14 -33.64
C ASP A 48 -17.03 -6.14 -32.81
N PRO A 49 -17.08 -4.84 -33.18
CA PRO A 49 -16.32 -3.79 -32.50
C PRO A 49 -16.71 -3.61 -31.03
N ALA A 50 -17.97 -3.87 -30.65
CA ALA A 50 -18.43 -3.71 -29.28
C ALA A 50 -17.80 -4.75 -28.35
N SER A 51 -17.82 -6.03 -28.77
CA SER A 51 -17.16 -7.11 -28.02
C SER A 51 -15.63 -6.93 -27.99
N ALA A 52 -15.04 -6.40 -29.08
CA ALA A 52 -13.62 -6.05 -29.09
C ALA A 52 -13.27 -4.96 -28.07
N GLY A 53 -14.12 -3.94 -27.93
CA GLY A 53 -13.95 -2.87 -26.92
C GLY A 53 -14.00 -3.40 -25.49
N LEU A 54 -14.97 -4.28 -25.18
CA LEU A 54 -15.06 -4.92 -23.86
C LEU A 54 -13.85 -5.80 -23.54
N LEU A 55 -13.37 -6.55 -24.53
CA LEU A 55 -12.17 -7.38 -24.37
C LEU A 55 -10.91 -6.51 -24.17
N LEU A 56 -10.78 -5.40 -24.88
CA LEU A 56 -9.66 -4.46 -24.70
C LEU A 56 -9.67 -3.82 -23.31
N ALA A 57 -10.83 -3.38 -22.81
CA ALA A 57 -10.96 -2.83 -21.46
C ALA A 57 -10.53 -3.85 -20.38
N ARG A 58 -10.96 -5.11 -20.53
CA ARG A 58 -10.55 -6.20 -19.64
C ARG A 58 -9.04 -6.47 -19.70
N LEU A 59 -8.45 -6.45 -20.89
CA LEU A 59 -7.00 -6.62 -21.07
C LEU A 59 -6.21 -5.46 -20.46
N GLU A 60 -6.74 -4.24 -20.52
CA GLU A 60 -6.14 -3.06 -19.90
C GLU A 60 -6.15 -3.18 -18.36
N GLU A 61 -7.22 -3.70 -17.77
CA GLU A 61 -7.28 -4.03 -16.33
C GLU A 61 -6.25 -5.11 -15.95
N GLU A 62 -6.12 -6.16 -16.78
CA GLU A 62 -5.17 -7.25 -16.58
C GLU A 62 -3.70 -6.77 -16.65
N VAL A 63 -3.40 -5.86 -17.58
CA VAL A 63 -2.09 -5.21 -17.68
C VAL A 63 -1.80 -4.35 -16.46
N HIS A 64 -2.77 -3.56 -15.98
CA HIS A 64 -2.59 -2.77 -14.75
C HIS A 64 -2.34 -3.66 -13.54
N ALA A 65 -3.08 -4.77 -13.40
CA ALA A 65 -2.89 -5.74 -12.33
C ALA A 65 -1.50 -6.39 -12.37
N ALA A 66 -1.01 -6.74 -13.57
CA ALA A 66 0.33 -7.29 -13.76
C ALA A 66 1.44 -6.27 -13.44
N VAL A 67 1.26 -5.00 -13.83
CA VAL A 67 2.19 -3.91 -13.47
C VAL A 67 2.22 -3.70 -11.96
N ASP A 68 1.08 -3.77 -11.30
CA ASP A 68 1.03 -3.64 -9.84
C ASP A 68 1.62 -4.86 -9.13
N GLU A 69 1.50 -6.07 -9.70
CA GLU A 69 2.20 -7.26 -9.19
C GLU A 69 3.73 -7.14 -9.38
N VAL A 70 4.21 -6.68 -10.53
CA VAL A 70 5.63 -6.35 -10.74
C VAL A 70 6.09 -5.33 -9.70
N ARG A 71 5.30 -4.28 -9.45
CA ARG A 71 5.61 -3.26 -8.44
C ARG A 71 5.61 -3.84 -7.02
N ARG A 72 4.70 -4.76 -6.71
CA ARG A 72 4.66 -5.46 -5.42
C ARG A 72 5.89 -6.33 -5.21
N LEU A 73 6.23 -7.16 -6.19
CA LEU A 73 7.41 -8.03 -6.18
C LEU A 73 8.72 -7.23 -6.17
N ALA A 74 8.79 -6.13 -6.93
CA ALA A 74 9.88 -5.17 -6.84
C ALA A 74 9.92 -4.45 -5.47
N SER A 75 8.79 -4.31 -4.78
CA SER A 75 8.68 -3.63 -3.48
C SER A 75 8.98 -4.48 -2.25
N GLY A 76 9.68 -5.60 -2.42
CA GLY A 76 10.74 -5.96 -1.46
C GLY A 76 11.79 -4.84 -1.32
N ALA A 77 11.77 -3.82 -2.18
CA ALA A 77 12.54 -2.58 -2.12
C ALA A 77 11.73 -1.37 -1.62
N TYR A 78 12.43 -0.48 -0.92
CA TYR A 78 11.97 0.81 -0.43
C TYR A 78 11.28 1.67 -1.53
N PRO A 79 10.03 2.13 -1.35
CA PRO A 79 9.31 2.96 -2.31
C PRO A 79 10.13 4.18 -2.78
N ALA A 80 10.25 4.39 -4.10
CA ALA A 80 11.05 5.47 -4.67
C ALA A 80 10.64 6.87 -4.18
N VAL A 81 9.36 7.05 -3.87
CA VAL A 81 8.85 8.29 -3.28
C VAL A 81 9.37 8.51 -1.86
N LEU A 82 9.48 7.45 -1.04
CA LEU A 82 10.09 7.53 0.27
C LEU A 82 11.60 7.80 0.18
N ALA A 83 12.29 7.25 -0.83
CA ALA A 83 13.69 7.55 -1.09
C ALA A 83 13.94 9.01 -1.47
N ARG A 84 13.02 9.62 -2.21
CA ARG A 84 13.15 10.99 -2.69
C ARG A 84 12.70 12.04 -1.67
N LEU A 85 11.64 11.76 -0.92
CA LEU A 85 10.92 12.77 -0.12
C LEU A 85 10.81 12.44 1.38
N GLY A 86 11.26 11.26 1.80
CA GLY A 86 11.00 10.74 3.15
C GLY A 86 9.51 10.47 3.41
N LEU A 87 9.19 9.96 4.60
CA LEU A 87 7.82 9.58 4.97
C LEU A 87 6.80 10.72 4.82
N VAL A 88 7.07 11.88 5.43
CA VAL A 88 6.13 13.01 5.44
C VAL A 88 5.91 13.54 4.02
N GLY A 89 6.99 13.67 3.24
CA GLY A 89 6.90 14.14 1.87
C GLY A 89 6.14 13.16 0.96
N ALA A 90 6.36 11.85 1.13
CA ALA A 90 5.63 10.83 0.40
C ALA A 90 4.13 10.83 0.71
N VAL A 91 3.76 10.97 1.99
CA VAL A 91 2.35 11.08 2.40
C VAL A 91 1.69 12.32 1.78
N ARG A 92 2.37 13.48 1.81
CA ARG A 92 1.86 14.72 1.20
C ARG A 92 1.69 14.58 -0.32
N GLU A 93 2.64 13.95 -1.01
CA GLU A 93 2.53 13.70 -2.46
C GLU A 93 1.35 12.76 -2.78
N HIS A 94 1.16 11.71 -1.98
CA HIS A 94 0.02 10.80 -2.14
C HIS A 94 -1.32 11.52 -1.91
N VAL A 95 -1.42 12.35 -0.87
CA VAL A 95 -2.60 13.18 -0.59
C VAL A 95 -2.90 14.15 -1.73
N ALA A 96 -1.88 14.83 -2.27
CA ALA A 96 -2.06 15.73 -3.41
C ALA A 96 -2.63 15.00 -4.65
N SER A 97 -2.15 13.78 -4.92
CA SER A 97 -2.67 12.94 -6.00
C SER A 97 -4.13 12.50 -5.78
N LEU A 98 -4.51 12.18 -4.54
CA LEU A 98 -5.86 11.76 -4.19
C LEU A 98 -6.86 12.92 -4.23
N THR A 99 -6.53 14.05 -3.62
CA THR A 99 -7.39 15.25 -3.55
C THR A 99 -7.64 15.88 -4.92
N GLY A 100 -6.74 15.68 -5.90
CA GLY A 100 -6.97 16.07 -7.29
C GLY A 100 -8.04 15.23 -8.02
N ARG A 101 -8.43 14.07 -7.47
CA ARG A 101 -9.36 13.11 -8.11
C ARG A 101 -10.68 12.94 -7.35
N HIS A 102 -10.73 13.39 -6.09
CA HIS A 102 -11.85 13.13 -5.18
C HIS A 102 -12.18 14.36 -4.34
N PRO A 103 -13.45 14.53 -3.90
CA PRO A 103 -13.89 15.73 -3.17
C PRO A 103 -13.44 15.79 -1.70
N VAL A 104 -12.75 14.76 -1.19
CA VAL A 104 -12.27 14.68 0.19
C VAL A 104 -11.14 15.69 0.41
N ARG A 105 -11.21 16.49 1.47
CA ARG A 105 -10.11 17.35 1.91
C ARG A 105 -9.27 16.62 2.94
N VAL A 106 -7.97 16.47 2.67
CA VAL A 106 -7.05 15.77 3.58
C VAL A 106 -6.02 16.74 4.13
N ALA A 107 -5.93 16.85 5.45
CA ALA A 107 -4.87 17.58 6.15
C ALA A 107 -3.76 16.61 6.58
N VAL A 108 -2.50 17.03 6.47
CA VAL A 108 -1.34 16.24 6.93
C VAL A 108 -0.59 17.04 7.98
N GLU A 109 -0.66 16.56 9.22
CA GLU A 109 -0.05 17.15 10.41
C GLU A 109 1.18 16.31 10.82
N CYS A 110 2.30 16.98 11.04
CA CYS A 110 3.52 16.33 11.49
C CYS A 110 4.44 17.35 12.15
N ASP A 111 4.78 17.14 13.43
CA ASP A 111 5.62 18.02 14.25
C ASP A 111 7.11 17.70 14.15
N GLY A 112 7.50 17.00 13.08
CA GLY A 112 8.86 16.48 12.88
C GLY A 112 9.00 15.02 13.28
N LEU A 113 9.84 14.29 12.56
CA LEU A 113 10.16 12.89 12.83
C LEU A 113 11.68 12.73 12.87
N PRO A 114 12.22 11.86 13.74
CA PRO A 114 13.63 11.50 13.69
C PRO A 114 13.93 10.69 12.42
N GLU A 115 15.19 10.31 12.23
CA GLU A 115 15.52 9.30 11.23
C GLU A 115 14.89 7.96 11.64
N LEU A 116 14.04 7.42 10.78
CA LEU A 116 13.29 6.22 11.04
C LEU A 116 13.90 5.04 10.28
N PRO A 117 13.92 3.82 10.86
CA PRO A 117 14.28 2.62 10.13
C PRO A 117 13.42 2.47 8.86
N VAL A 118 14.05 2.02 7.78
CA VAL A 118 13.40 1.84 6.46
C VAL A 118 12.10 1.04 6.58
N ALA A 119 12.12 -0.08 7.33
CA ALA A 119 10.96 -0.92 7.53
C ALA A 119 9.77 -0.17 8.18
N VAL A 120 10.05 0.67 9.18
CA VAL A 120 9.04 1.48 9.87
C VAL A 120 8.46 2.54 8.94
N GLN A 121 9.29 3.20 8.13
CA GLN A 121 8.83 4.17 7.13
C GLN A 121 7.91 3.52 6.09
N VAL A 122 8.27 2.33 5.59
CA VAL A 122 7.47 1.61 4.61
C VAL A 122 6.14 1.16 5.21
N ALA A 123 6.15 0.59 6.41
CA ALA A 123 4.94 0.17 7.11
C ALA A 123 3.99 1.36 7.32
N ALA A 124 4.49 2.47 7.88
CA ALA A 124 3.72 3.68 8.11
C ALA A 124 3.11 4.23 6.81
N TYR A 125 3.92 4.37 5.76
CA TYR A 125 3.46 4.90 4.48
C TYR A 125 2.33 4.04 3.89
N ARG A 126 2.50 2.71 3.91
CA ARG A 126 1.50 1.78 3.36
C ARG A 126 0.21 1.76 4.18
N ILE A 127 0.31 1.83 5.50
CA ILE A 127 -0.86 1.98 6.39
C ILE A 127 -1.63 3.25 6.05
N VAL A 128 -0.93 4.38 5.88
CA VAL A 128 -1.57 5.66 5.50
C VAL A 128 -2.23 5.56 4.12
N CYS A 129 -1.56 5.01 3.10
CA CYS A 129 -2.13 4.85 1.75
C CYS A 129 -3.42 4.00 1.77
N GLU A 130 -3.41 2.89 2.50
CA GLU A 130 -4.56 1.99 2.59
C GLU A 130 -5.72 2.65 3.35
N ALA A 131 -5.41 3.32 4.48
CA ALA A 131 -6.41 4.07 5.24
C ALA A 131 -7.06 5.17 4.37
N LEU A 132 -6.27 5.97 3.65
CA LEU A 132 -6.80 7.00 2.74
C LEU A 132 -7.60 6.41 1.57
N THR A 133 -7.21 5.23 1.07
CA THR A 133 -7.98 4.51 0.06
C THR A 133 -9.35 4.11 0.61
N ASN A 134 -9.41 3.63 1.85
CA ASN A 134 -10.67 3.30 2.52
C ASN A 134 -11.55 4.55 2.72
N VAL A 135 -10.97 5.68 3.12
CA VAL A 135 -11.70 6.95 3.24
C VAL A 135 -12.36 7.32 1.92
N VAL A 136 -11.59 7.32 0.82
CA VAL A 136 -12.07 7.72 -0.51
C VAL A 136 -13.10 6.75 -1.07
N ARG A 137 -12.93 5.43 -0.87
CA ARG A 137 -13.80 4.41 -1.47
C ARG A 137 -15.02 4.07 -0.64
N HIS A 138 -14.95 4.18 0.68
CA HIS A 138 -15.93 3.59 1.58
C HIS A 138 -16.52 4.55 2.60
N ALA A 139 -15.82 5.63 2.98
CA ALA A 139 -16.29 6.46 4.09
C ALA A 139 -17.36 7.49 3.72
N GLY A 140 -17.40 7.95 2.45
CA GLY A 140 -18.25 9.11 2.10
C GLY A 140 -17.87 10.39 2.86
N ALA A 141 -16.65 10.44 3.39
CA ALA A 141 -16.11 11.53 4.17
C ALA A 141 -15.95 12.82 3.34
N ARG A 142 -15.99 13.97 4.02
CA ARG A 142 -15.64 15.28 3.47
C ARG A 142 -14.27 15.73 3.93
N HIS A 143 -13.88 15.34 5.14
CA HIS A 143 -12.62 15.70 5.77
C HIS A 143 -11.90 14.46 6.27
N CYS A 144 -10.59 14.50 6.13
CA CYS A 144 -9.70 13.51 6.72
C CYS A 144 -8.44 14.21 7.24
N ALA A 145 -7.92 13.72 8.36
CA ALA A 145 -6.66 14.17 8.92
C ALA A 145 -5.70 12.98 9.02
N VAL A 146 -4.48 13.17 8.52
CA VAL A 146 -3.35 12.26 8.73
C VAL A 146 -2.41 12.92 9.71
N ARG A 147 -2.15 12.28 10.85
CA ARG A 147 -1.19 12.73 11.85
C ARG A 147 -0.03 11.76 11.95
N LEU A 148 1.18 12.30 11.89
CA LEU A 148 2.42 11.57 12.10
C LEU A 148 3.16 12.22 13.27
N GLY A 149 3.31 11.49 14.37
CA GLY A 149 4.01 11.96 15.56
C GLY A 149 5.04 10.94 16.03
N PHE A 150 6.03 11.39 16.79
CA PHE A 150 7.05 10.53 17.36
C PHE A 150 7.15 10.73 18.88
N ASP A 151 7.14 9.63 19.62
CA ASP A 151 7.29 9.58 21.08
C ASP A 151 7.73 8.16 21.46
N ASP A 152 9.04 7.89 21.38
CA ASP A 152 9.72 6.58 21.40
C ASP A 152 9.29 5.56 20.33
N ARG A 153 8.11 5.77 19.74
CA ARG A 153 7.48 5.01 18.69
C ARG A 153 6.91 5.98 17.67
N LEU A 154 6.85 5.57 16.41
CA LEU A 154 6.13 6.31 15.40
C LEU A 154 4.63 6.08 15.57
N ARG A 155 3.90 7.16 15.85
CA ARG A 155 2.45 7.18 15.91
C ARG A 155 1.89 7.64 14.57
N VAL A 156 1.06 6.80 13.97
CA VAL A 156 0.32 7.08 12.73
C VAL A 156 -1.16 7.11 13.06
N GLU A 157 -1.83 8.18 12.68
CA GLU A 157 -3.27 8.32 12.84
C GLU A 157 -3.90 8.83 11.55
N VAL A 158 -4.98 8.18 11.12
CA VAL A 158 -5.83 8.63 10.01
C VAL A 158 -7.26 8.70 10.54
N VAL A 159 -7.84 9.89 10.55
CA VAL A 159 -9.20 10.14 11.06
C VAL A 159 -10.04 10.74 9.95
N ASP A 160 -11.23 10.19 9.70
CA ASP A 160 -12.21 10.76 8.77
C ASP A 160 -13.53 11.10 9.47
N ASP A 161 -14.35 11.92 8.80
CA ASP A 161 -15.68 12.35 9.25
C ASP A 161 -16.84 11.60 8.57
N GLY A 162 -16.55 10.44 7.97
CA GLY A 162 -17.48 9.65 7.17
C GLY A 162 -18.30 8.64 7.98
N VAL A 163 -18.65 7.53 7.34
CA VAL A 163 -19.43 6.43 7.94
C VAL A 163 -18.76 5.06 7.78
N GLY A 164 -17.51 5.03 7.31
CA GLY A 164 -16.88 3.81 6.78
C GLY A 164 -16.05 3.02 7.78
N ALA A 165 -16.09 1.69 7.70
CA ALA A 165 -15.21 0.67 8.32
C ALA A 165 -15.39 0.29 9.80
N TRP A 166 -15.93 1.15 10.67
CA TRP A 166 -16.25 0.74 12.05
C TRP A 166 -17.62 0.05 12.13
N SER A 167 -17.61 -1.20 12.60
CA SER A 167 -18.77 -1.97 13.07
C SER A 167 -18.37 -2.58 14.41
N PRO A 168 -19.27 -2.73 15.39
CA PRO A 168 -18.97 -3.41 16.66
C PRO A 168 -18.40 -4.83 16.48
N GLU A 169 -18.65 -5.47 15.34
CA GLU A 169 -18.11 -6.79 14.97
C GLU A 169 -16.62 -6.76 14.59
N ASN A 170 -16.06 -5.58 14.34
CA ASN A 170 -14.66 -5.33 13.98
C ASN A 170 -13.87 -4.71 15.15
N ASP A 171 -14.44 -4.69 16.36
CA ASP A 171 -13.78 -4.16 17.54
C ASP A 171 -12.61 -5.07 17.96
N GLY A 172 -11.42 -4.49 18.00
CA GLY A 172 -10.31 -4.94 18.86
C GLY A 172 -9.39 -6.02 18.30
N ASP A 173 -9.90 -7.07 17.66
CA ASP A 173 -9.07 -8.25 17.37
C ASP A 173 -9.23 -8.75 15.93
N ALA A 174 -8.23 -8.46 15.10
CA ALA A 174 -8.08 -9.02 13.75
C ALA A 174 -7.85 -10.55 13.72
N GLU A 175 -8.12 -11.26 14.83
CA GLU A 175 -8.09 -12.72 14.94
C GLU A 175 -9.45 -13.38 14.66
N HIS A 176 -10.54 -12.59 14.57
CA HIS A 176 -11.82 -13.11 14.11
C HIS A 176 -11.86 -13.15 12.57
N ASP A 177 -11.68 -14.37 12.03
CA ASP A 177 -11.70 -14.76 10.61
C ASP A 177 -13.04 -14.47 9.86
N GLY A 178 -13.91 -13.62 10.41
CA GLY A 178 -15.29 -13.46 9.95
C GLY A 178 -15.71 -12.07 9.44
N GLY A 179 -14.98 -10.98 9.72
CA GLY A 179 -15.52 -9.61 9.51
C GLY A 179 -14.59 -8.55 8.91
N ALA A 180 -13.27 -8.69 9.05
CA ALA A 180 -12.34 -7.64 8.63
C ALA A 180 -12.05 -7.69 7.11
N GLY A 181 -12.35 -6.59 6.41
CA GLY A 181 -12.01 -6.43 4.98
C GLY A 181 -10.51 -6.58 4.69
N VAL A 182 -10.16 -6.95 3.46
CA VAL A 182 -8.77 -7.21 3.02
C VAL A 182 -7.82 -6.05 3.34
N GLY A 183 -8.29 -4.80 3.22
CA GLY A 183 -7.51 -3.61 3.55
C GLY A 183 -7.15 -3.47 5.03
N LEU A 184 -8.11 -3.76 5.94
CA LEU A 184 -7.88 -3.71 7.38
C LEU A 184 -6.86 -4.78 7.81
N ARG A 185 -6.98 -6.00 7.27
CA ARG A 185 -6.01 -7.07 7.50
C ARG A 185 -4.62 -6.69 7.04
N SER A 186 -4.47 -6.13 5.83
CA SER A 186 -3.16 -5.69 5.33
C SER A 186 -2.52 -4.61 6.22
N MET A 187 -3.29 -3.64 6.74
CA MET A 187 -2.75 -2.64 7.65
C MET A 187 -2.29 -3.26 8.98
N CYS A 188 -3.07 -4.20 9.52
CA CYS A 188 -2.72 -4.91 10.75
C CYS A 188 -1.45 -5.76 10.59
N GLU A 189 -1.36 -6.54 9.52
CA GLU A 189 -0.18 -7.36 9.19
C GLU A 189 1.08 -6.50 9.07
N ARG A 190 1.02 -5.38 8.34
CA ARG A 190 2.16 -4.46 8.18
C ARG A 190 2.62 -3.84 9.49
N ALA A 191 1.70 -3.52 10.40
CA ALA A 191 2.07 -3.05 11.73
C ALA A 191 2.79 -4.16 12.52
N ARG A 192 2.25 -5.39 12.48
CA ARG A 192 2.83 -6.56 13.16
C ARG A 192 4.21 -6.95 12.61
N GLU A 193 4.44 -6.82 11.31
CA GLU A 193 5.74 -7.08 10.65
C GLU A 193 6.90 -6.28 11.25
N VAL A 194 6.61 -5.08 11.77
CA VAL A 194 7.60 -4.22 12.43
C VAL A 194 7.49 -4.25 13.96
N GLY A 195 6.74 -5.21 14.54
CA GLY A 195 6.51 -5.31 15.98
C GLY A 195 5.57 -4.22 16.54
N GLY A 196 4.80 -3.59 15.66
CA GLY A 196 3.84 -2.53 15.99
C GLY A 196 2.46 -3.04 16.37
N THR A 197 1.65 -2.09 16.82
CA THR A 197 0.23 -2.28 17.11
C THR A 197 -0.60 -1.44 16.16
N TRP A 198 -1.80 -1.91 15.86
CA TRP A 198 -2.75 -1.25 14.98
C TRP A 198 -4.16 -1.42 15.54
N ARG A 199 -5.00 -0.39 15.40
CA ARG A 199 -6.41 -0.39 15.80
C ARG A 199 -7.26 0.43 14.84
N VAL A 200 -8.52 0.06 14.75
CA VAL A 200 -9.59 0.82 14.10
C VAL A 200 -10.69 1.07 15.11
N GLU A 201 -11.10 2.32 15.26
CA GLU A 201 -12.02 2.79 16.30
C GLU A 201 -12.97 3.83 15.71
N PRO A 202 -14.16 4.05 16.30
CA PRO A 202 -15.03 5.13 15.89
C PRO A 202 -14.40 6.47 16.28
N ALA A 203 -14.46 7.45 15.37
CA ALA A 203 -13.95 8.79 15.64
C ALA A 203 -14.95 9.61 16.46
N ALA A 204 -14.46 10.45 17.38
CA ALA A 204 -15.29 11.23 18.31
C ALA A 204 -16.28 12.19 17.62
N ALA A 205 -15.95 12.65 16.41
CA ALA A 205 -16.78 13.54 15.60
C ALA A 205 -17.69 12.80 14.59
N GLY A 206 -17.75 11.47 14.66
CA GLY A 206 -18.27 10.61 13.59
C GLY A 206 -17.16 10.18 12.63
N GLY A 207 -17.35 9.05 11.95
CA GLY A 207 -16.37 8.42 11.06
C GLY A 207 -15.44 7.45 11.76
N THR A 208 -14.29 7.21 11.15
CA THR A 208 -13.35 6.19 11.59
C THR A 208 -11.98 6.74 11.87
N ARG A 209 -11.36 6.17 12.90
CA ARG A 209 -10.01 6.42 13.33
C ARG A 209 -9.20 5.14 13.14
N VAL A 210 -8.22 5.20 12.24
CA VAL A 210 -7.18 4.19 12.10
C VAL A 210 -5.94 4.69 12.84
N ALA A 211 -5.44 3.90 13.79
CA ALA A 211 -4.26 4.23 14.58
C ALA A 211 -3.23 3.10 14.53
N ALA A 212 -1.96 3.44 14.40
CA ALA A 212 -0.85 2.50 14.50
C ALA A 212 0.30 3.08 15.33
N ASP A 213 0.87 2.24 16.21
CA ASP A 213 2.07 2.56 16.96
C ASP A 213 3.18 1.60 16.52
N LEU A 214 4.19 2.14 15.86
CA LEU A 214 5.28 1.36 15.26
C LEU A 214 6.55 1.59 16.07
N PRO A 215 7.14 0.56 16.70
CA PRO A 215 8.34 0.72 17.49
C PRO A 215 9.50 1.10 16.56
N VAL A 216 10.37 1.96 17.07
CA VAL A 216 11.61 2.33 16.38
C VAL A 216 12.75 1.64 17.12
N PRO A 217 13.22 0.48 16.63
CA PRO A 217 14.35 -0.21 17.26
C PRO A 217 15.59 0.67 17.19
N GLY A 218 16.08 1.11 18.36
CA GLY A 218 17.32 1.87 18.51
C GLY A 218 17.19 3.39 18.57
N GLY A 219 16.17 3.92 19.25
CA GLY A 219 16.26 5.28 19.79
C GLY A 219 17.31 5.33 20.91
N VAL A 220 18.30 6.20 20.76
CA VAL A 220 19.37 6.46 21.74
C VAL A 220 18.82 7.01 23.04
#